data_AF-A0A195FS93-F1
#
_entry.id   AF-A0A195FS93-F1
#
_cell.length_a   1.000
_cell.length_b   1.000
_cell.length_c   1.000
_cell.angle_alpha   90.00
_cell.angle_beta   90.00
_cell.angle_gamma   90.00
#
_symmetry.space_group_name_H-M   'P 1'
#
loop_
_entity.id
_entity.type
_entity.pdbx_description
1 polymer ?
#
loop_
_entity_poly.entity_id
_entity_poly.type
_entity_poly.pdbx_seq_one_letter_code
_entity_poly.pdbx_strand_id
1 'polypeptide(L)'
;TVMGSKILPCFVCGTIIKGFGRGSKELGIPTANLQESVIDALPKDLSTGIYYGWASLHGKAYKMVVSIGWNPYYKNEKKSMEVHLLHKFQRDLYGEELKIIICGYIRPEKDFSSLDELITEIKNDIVIAERQLEEPVVNKLKNDDFLMINKA
;
A
#
# COMPACT_ATOMS: atom_id res chain seq x y z
N THR A 1 14.67 11.33 20.25
CA THR A 1 14.16 12.23 19.20
C THR A 1 14.10 11.46 17.91
N VAL A 2 12.92 10.94 17.55
CA VAL A 2 12.75 10.20 16.29
C VAL A 2 12.85 11.23 15.18
N MET A 3 13.93 11.18 14.40
CA MET A 3 14.06 11.97 13.18
C MET A 3 12.87 11.61 12.29
N GLY A 4 11.86 12.48 12.25
CA GLY A 4 10.78 12.38 11.28
C GLY A 4 11.39 12.52 9.90
N SER A 5 11.60 11.41 9.21
CA SER A 5 12.05 11.40 7.84
C SER A 5 11.01 12.16 7.00
N LYS A 6 11.45 13.25 6.34
CA LYS A 6 10.66 14.14 5.45
C LYS A 6 10.12 13.45 4.17
N ILE A 7 9.94 12.14 4.20
CA ILE A 7 9.65 11.32 3.02
C ILE A 7 8.13 11.16 2.82
N LEU A 8 7.34 11.34 3.87
CA LEU A 8 5.89 11.25 3.82
C LEU A 8 5.24 12.65 3.89
N PRO A 9 4.14 12.89 3.15
CA PRO A 9 3.45 11.93 2.29
C PRO A 9 4.23 11.62 0.99
N CYS A 10 4.20 10.35 0.56
CA CYS A 10 4.83 9.90 -0.69
C CYS A 10 3.76 9.57 -1.73
N PHE A 11 3.89 10.14 -2.94
CA PHE A 11 2.91 10.04 -4.01
C PHE A 11 3.41 9.05 -5.06
N VAL A 12 2.58 8.07 -5.38
CA VAL A 12 2.98 6.94 -6.23
C VAL A 12 1.86 6.63 -7.21
N CYS A 13 2.18 6.44 -8.48
CA CYS A 13 1.24 6.08 -9.54
C CYS A 13 1.78 4.86 -10.28
N GLY A 14 0.94 3.85 -10.50
CA GLY A 14 1.38 2.63 -11.18
C GLY A 14 0.24 1.75 -11.66
N THR A 15 0.54 0.93 -12.66
CA THR A 15 -0.39 -0.10 -13.15
C THR A 15 -0.44 -1.28 -12.20
N ILE A 16 -1.65 -1.77 -11.91
CA ILE A 16 -1.88 -2.98 -11.14
C ILE A 16 -1.52 -4.20 -12.00
N ILE A 17 -0.56 -4.99 -11.54
CA ILE A 17 -0.10 -6.22 -12.19
C ILE A 17 -0.47 -7.47 -11.37
N LYS A 18 -0.44 -8.62 -12.04
CA LYS A 18 -0.56 -9.91 -11.36
C LYS A 18 0.70 -10.18 -10.54
N GLY A 19 0.51 -10.48 -9.25
CA GLY A 19 1.57 -11.00 -8.40
C GLY A 19 1.77 -12.50 -8.56
N PHE A 20 2.48 -13.12 -7.60
CA PHE A 20 2.83 -14.54 -7.63
C PHE A 20 1.74 -15.50 -7.11
N GLY A 21 0.51 -15.02 -6.92
CA GLY A 21 -0.63 -15.87 -6.56
C GLY A 21 -0.58 -16.48 -5.16
N ARG A 22 -0.02 -15.79 -4.17
CA ARG A 22 0.18 -16.29 -2.79
C ARG A 22 -1.10 -16.41 -1.93
N GLY A 23 -2.27 -16.58 -2.54
CA GLY A 23 -3.52 -16.87 -1.80
C GLY A 23 -4.12 -15.71 -1.00
N SER A 24 -3.58 -14.48 -1.05
CA SER A 24 -4.10 -13.34 -0.26
C SER A 24 -5.60 -13.06 -0.49
N LYS A 25 -6.10 -13.35 -1.69
CA LYS A 25 -7.53 -13.31 -2.03
C LYS A 25 -8.36 -14.36 -1.26
N GLU A 26 -7.83 -15.56 -1.06
CA GLU A 26 -8.47 -16.64 -0.29
C GLU A 26 -8.50 -16.32 1.21
N LEU A 27 -7.53 -15.52 1.68
CA LEU A 27 -7.47 -15.00 3.06
C LEU A 27 -8.42 -13.81 3.29
N GLY A 28 -9.14 -13.36 2.25
CA GLY A 28 -10.01 -12.19 2.30
C GLY A 28 -9.29 -10.84 2.29
N ILE A 29 -7.98 -10.82 2.00
CA ILE A 29 -7.11 -9.64 2.01
C ILE A 29 -6.41 -9.52 0.65
N PRO A 30 -7.13 -9.30 -0.46
CA PRO A 30 -6.53 -9.23 -1.78
C PRO A 30 -5.54 -8.05 -1.88
N THR A 31 -4.33 -8.31 -2.38
CA THR A 31 -3.30 -7.30 -2.60
C THR A 31 -3.09 -7.01 -4.09
N ALA A 32 -3.13 -5.73 -4.45
CA ALA A 32 -2.72 -5.23 -5.76
C ALA A 32 -1.21 -5.04 -5.77
N ASN A 33 -0.53 -5.66 -6.73
CA ASN A 33 0.91 -5.48 -6.93
C ASN A 33 1.12 -4.33 -7.92
N LEU A 34 2.05 -3.43 -7.63
CA LEU A 34 2.45 -2.39 -8.57
C LEU A 34 3.66 -2.83 -9.40
N GLN A 35 3.72 -2.34 -10.65
CA GLN A 35 4.83 -2.62 -11.56
C GLN A 35 6.19 -2.16 -10.98
N GLU A 36 7.24 -2.88 -11.34
CA GLU A 36 8.58 -2.71 -10.77
C GLU A 36 9.17 -1.30 -10.97
N SER A 37 8.91 -0.66 -12.12
CA SER A 37 9.40 0.70 -12.40
C SER A 37 8.91 1.75 -11.40
N VAL A 38 7.78 1.50 -10.73
CA VAL A 38 7.24 2.35 -9.67
C VAL A 38 8.09 2.24 -8.41
N ILE A 39 8.59 1.04 -8.14
CA ILE A 39 9.41 0.74 -6.97
C ILE A 39 10.79 1.38 -7.12
N ASP A 40 11.37 1.30 -8.32
CA ASP A 40 12.67 1.90 -8.63
C ASP A 40 12.66 3.43 -8.48
N ALA A 41 11.48 4.05 -8.64
CA ALA A 41 11.26 5.48 -8.46
C ALA A 41 11.00 5.90 -7.01
N LEU A 42 10.86 4.94 -6.06
CA LEU A 42 10.64 5.28 -4.66
C LEU A 42 11.88 5.95 -4.05
N PRO A 43 11.70 6.86 -3.08
CA PRO A 43 12.81 7.39 -2.31
C PRO A 43 13.62 6.24 -1.69
N LYS A 44 14.93 6.24 -1.90
CA LYS A 44 15.83 5.18 -1.39
C LYS A 44 15.74 5.02 0.14
N ASP A 45 15.51 6.13 0.83
CA ASP A 45 15.38 6.22 2.28
C ASP A 45 14.00 5.77 2.80
N LEU A 46 13.06 5.42 1.92
CA LEU A 46 11.79 4.82 2.32
C LEU A 46 12.06 3.37 2.76
N SER A 47 12.02 3.15 4.07
CA SER A 47 12.23 1.83 4.68
C SER A 47 11.25 0.78 4.17
N THR A 48 11.59 -0.50 4.37
CA THR A 48 10.60 -1.57 4.25
C THR A 48 9.68 -1.60 5.46
N GLY A 49 8.51 -2.19 5.31
CA GLY A 49 7.50 -2.31 6.35
C GLY A 49 6.09 -2.08 5.84
N ILE A 50 5.19 -1.84 6.79
CA ILE A 50 3.77 -1.62 6.56
C ILE A 50 3.44 -0.15 6.75
N TYR A 51 2.73 0.40 5.78
CA TYR A 51 2.29 1.79 5.75
C TYR A 51 0.78 1.85 5.53
N TYR A 52 0.21 3.03 5.75
CA TYR A 52 -1.19 3.33 5.44
C TYR A 52 -1.28 4.59 4.58
N GLY A 53 -2.43 4.75 3.94
CA GLY A 53 -2.73 5.97 3.21
C GLY A 53 -3.99 5.91 2.39
N TRP A 54 -4.04 6.75 1.36
CA TRP A 54 -5.14 6.83 0.43
C TRP A 54 -4.74 6.28 -0.93
N ALA A 55 -5.66 5.59 -1.57
CA ALA A 55 -5.53 5.12 -2.94
C ALA A 55 -6.68 5.67 -3.78
N SER A 56 -6.49 5.80 -5.09
CA SER A 56 -7.52 6.22 -6.02
C SER A 56 -7.53 5.31 -7.23
N LEU A 57 -8.75 4.94 -7.62
CA LEU A 57 -9.09 4.33 -8.90
C LEU A 57 -10.10 5.23 -9.58
N HIS A 58 -9.75 5.73 -10.76
CA HIS A 58 -10.61 6.60 -11.57
C HIS A 58 -11.15 7.84 -10.82
N GLY A 59 -10.33 8.45 -9.96
CA GLY A 59 -10.72 9.65 -9.19
C GLY A 59 -11.48 9.36 -7.90
N LYS A 60 -11.77 8.08 -7.59
CA LYS A 60 -12.44 7.70 -6.34
C LYS A 60 -11.42 7.24 -5.30
N ALA A 61 -11.36 7.95 -4.17
CA ALA A 61 -10.47 7.63 -3.07
C ALA A 61 -10.95 6.46 -2.20
N TYR A 62 -10.01 5.64 -1.75
CA TYR A 62 -10.17 4.48 -0.88
C TYR A 62 -9.07 4.48 0.19
N LYS A 63 -9.41 4.05 1.41
CA LYS A 63 -8.38 3.77 2.41
C LYS A 63 -7.54 2.57 1.95
N MET A 64 -6.25 2.57 2.26
CA MET A 64 -5.37 1.45 1.95
C MET A 64 -4.36 1.19 3.08
N VAL A 65 -3.88 -0.05 3.12
CA VAL A 65 -2.58 -0.40 3.69
C VAL A 65 -1.66 -0.86 2.57
N VAL A 66 -0.36 -0.65 2.73
CA VAL A 66 0.63 -1.07 1.75
C VAL A 66 1.84 -1.70 2.44
N SER A 67 2.22 -2.87 1.95
CA SER A 67 3.47 -3.53 2.32
C SER A 67 4.55 -3.15 1.30
N ILE A 68 5.69 -2.67 1.79
CA ILE A 68 6.89 -2.45 1.00
C ILE A 68 7.96 -3.39 1.56
N GLY A 69 8.38 -4.38 0.79
CA GLY A 69 9.30 -5.42 1.25
C GLY A 69 10.33 -5.78 0.20
N TRP A 70 11.26 -6.68 0.51
CA TRP A 70 12.20 -7.22 -0.47
C TRP A 70 11.60 -8.42 -1.21
N ASN A 71 11.81 -8.49 -2.52
CA ASN A 71 11.30 -9.58 -3.35
C ASN A 71 12.28 -10.78 -3.34
N PRO A 72 11.92 -11.94 -2.76
CA PRO A 72 12.80 -13.10 -2.70
C PRO A 72 13.15 -13.69 -4.06
N TYR A 73 12.26 -13.54 -5.06
CA TYR A 73 12.49 -14.07 -6.41
C TYR A 73 13.60 -13.31 -7.17
N TYR A 74 13.89 -12.07 -6.77
CA TYR A 74 15.00 -11.28 -7.29
C TYR A 74 16.17 -11.26 -6.31
N LYS A 75 16.40 -12.34 -5.56
CA LYS A 75 17.50 -12.46 -4.59
C LYS A 75 17.53 -11.31 -3.55
N ASN A 76 16.36 -10.73 -3.24
CA ASN A 76 16.22 -9.55 -2.38
C ASN A 76 17.00 -8.31 -2.87
N GLU A 77 17.26 -8.19 -4.17
CA GLU A 77 17.90 -7.00 -4.77
C GLU A 77 16.88 -5.91 -5.11
N LYS A 78 15.59 -6.26 -5.18
CA LYS A 78 14.50 -5.35 -5.55
C LYS A 78 13.40 -5.37 -4.52
N LYS A 79 12.85 -4.20 -4.22
CA LYS A 79 11.67 -4.10 -3.37
C LYS A 79 10.42 -4.53 -4.15
N SER A 80 9.35 -4.87 -3.44
CA SER A 80 7.99 -5.03 -3.95
C SER A 80 7.06 -4.09 -3.20
N MET A 81 5.94 -3.73 -3.84
CA MET A 81 4.85 -2.99 -3.21
C MET A 81 3.53 -3.71 -3.43
N GLU A 82 2.88 -4.05 -2.32
CA GLU A 82 1.60 -4.75 -2.29
C GLU A 82 0.57 -3.90 -1.55
N VAL A 83 -0.41 -3.39 -2.28
CA VAL A 83 -1.46 -2.49 -1.76
C VAL A 83 -2.72 -3.29 -1.49
N HIS A 84 -3.22 -3.26 -0.26
CA HIS A 84 -4.56 -3.73 0.06
C HIS A 84 -5.51 -2.54 0.18
N LEU A 85 -6.47 -2.45 -0.74
CA LEU A 85 -7.56 -1.50 -0.67
C LEU A 85 -8.59 -1.97 0.36
N LEU A 86 -8.94 -1.12 1.32
CA LEU A 86 -9.96 -1.40 2.35
C LEU A 86 -11.36 -1.22 1.73
N HIS A 87 -11.61 -1.93 0.65
CA HIS A 87 -12.85 -1.92 -0.10
C HIS A 87 -13.04 -3.23 -0.84
N LYS A 88 -14.25 -3.76 -0.81
CA LYS A 88 -14.59 -5.00 -1.51
C LYS A 88 -14.97 -4.72 -2.95
N PHE A 89 -14.11 -5.12 -3.88
CA PHE A 89 -14.39 -5.09 -5.31
C PHE A 89 -15.03 -6.41 -5.77
N GLN A 90 -15.93 -6.33 -6.75
CA GLN A 90 -16.57 -7.51 -7.36
C GLN A 90 -15.81 -8.03 -8.59
N ARG A 91 -14.71 -7.38 -8.97
CA ARG A 91 -13.88 -7.71 -10.12
C ARG A 91 -12.40 -7.55 -9.76
N ASP A 92 -11.54 -8.16 -10.56
CA ASP A 92 -10.11 -7.89 -10.49
C ASP A 92 -9.81 -6.51 -11.11
N LEU A 93 -8.72 -5.90 -10.64
CA LEU A 93 -8.29 -4.55 -10.99
C LEU A 93 -7.04 -4.53 -11.89
N TYR A 94 -6.65 -5.69 -12.44
CA TYR A 94 -5.45 -5.79 -13.26
C TYR A 94 -5.52 -4.87 -14.48
N GLY A 95 -4.39 -4.22 -14.79
CA GLY A 95 -4.28 -3.26 -15.89
C GLY A 95 -4.78 -1.86 -15.55
N GLU A 96 -5.41 -1.64 -14.40
CA GLU A 96 -5.83 -0.31 -13.98
C GLU A 96 -4.68 0.50 -13.41
N GLU A 97 -4.73 1.82 -13.65
CA GLU A 97 -3.86 2.78 -12.99
C GLU A 97 -4.34 2.98 -11.55
N LEU A 98 -3.46 2.69 -10.60
CA LEU A 98 -3.65 2.96 -9.18
C LEU A 98 -2.75 4.12 -8.77
N LYS A 99 -3.37 5.15 -8.20
CA LYS A 99 -2.66 6.26 -7.55
C LYS A 99 -2.75 6.09 -6.06
N ILE A 100 -1.64 6.27 -5.35
CA ILE A 100 -1.63 6.20 -3.89
C ILE A 100 -0.84 7.36 -3.29
N ILE A 101 -1.28 7.79 -2.11
CA ILE A 101 -0.56 8.68 -1.21
C ILE A 101 -0.27 7.87 0.05
N ILE A 102 1.00 7.56 0.27
CA ILE A 102 1.49 6.91 1.49
C ILE A 102 1.59 7.99 2.57
N CYS A 103 0.75 7.89 3.60
CA CYS A 103 0.58 8.96 4.59
C CYS A 103 1.40 8.73 5.86
N GLY A 104 1.58 7.48 6.26
CA GLY A 104 2.26 7.15 7.50
C GLY A 104 2.73 5.71 7.56
N TYR A 105 3.63 5.45 8.50
CA TYR A 105 4.22 4.14 8.79
C TYR A 105 3.51 3.49 9.97
N ILE A 106 3.27 2.17 9.90
CA ILE A 106 2.68 1.37 10.99
C ILE A 106 3.77 0.63 11.74
N ARG A 107 4.51 -0.25 11.05
CA ARG A 107 5.45 -1.19 11.67
C ARG A 107 6.44 -1.79 10.66
N PRO A 108 7.56 -2.37 11.12
CA PRO A 108 8.47 -3.09 10.24
C PRO A 108 7.85 -4.40 9.73
N GLU A 109 8.51 -5.01 8.73
CA GLU A 109 8.26 -6.39 8.33
C GLU A 109 8.45 -7.32 9.54
N LYS A 110 7.65 -8.39 9.59
CA LYS A 110 7.65 -9.35 10.68
C LYS A 110 7.48 -10.75 10.10
N ASP A 111 8.26 -11.69 10.61
CA ASP A 111 8.07 -13.11 10.31
C ASP A 111 6.94 -13.68 11.17
N PHE A 112 6.13 -14.55 10.58
CA PHE A 112 5.00 -15.20 11.25
C PHE A 112 5.21 -16.70 11.30
N SER A 113 4.91 -17.30 12.44
CA SER A 113 5.06 -18.75 12.63
C SER A 113 3.85 -19.53 12.13
N SER A 114 2.73 -18.84 11.87
CA SER A 114 1.50 -19.42 11.32
C SER A 114 0.73 -18.43 10.44
N LEU A 115 -0.18 -18.98 9.63
CA LEU A 115 -1.09 -18.20 8.79
C LEU A 115 -2.05 -17.33 9.64
N ASP A 116 -2.52 -17.85 10.78
CA ASP A 116 -3.44 -17.13 11.66
C ASP A 116 -2.78 -15.91 12.32
N GLU A 117 -1.51 -16.02 12.69
CA GLU A 117 -0.72 -14.89 13.18
C GLU A 117 -0.59 -13.80 12.11
N LEU A 118 -0.27 -14.18 10.87
CA LEU A 118 -0.19 -13.26 9.74
C LEU A 118 -1.52 -12.53 9.53
N ILE A 119 -2.63 -13.27 9.45
CA ILE A 119 -3.97 -12.68 9.25
C ILE A 119 -4.32 -11.73 10.40
N THR A 120 -4.03 -12.12 11.64
CA THR A 120 -4.30 -11.32 12.82
C THR A 120 -3.53 -10.00 12.77
N GLU A 121 -2.25 -10.05 12.41
CA GLU A 121 -1.42 -8.85 12.30
C GLU A 121 -1.91 -7.93 11.18
N ILE A 122 -2.28 -8.47 10.01
CA ILE A 122 -2.83 -7.63 8.93
C ILE A 122 -4.15 -6.97 9.35
N LYS A 123 -5.02 -7.67 10.08
CA LYS A 123 -6.26 -7.07 10.62
C LYS A 123 -5.94 -5.94 11.60
N ASN A 124 -4.92 -6.09 12.44
CA ASN A 124 -4.47 -5.01 13.31
C ASN A 124 -3.94 -3.81 12.51
N ASP A 125 -3.17 -4.05 11.45
CA ASP A 125 -2.67 -3.01 10.54
C ASP A 125 -3.83 -2.23 9.91
N ILE A 126 -4.88 -2.93 9.46
CA ILE A 126 -6.11 -2.33 8.91
C ILE A 126 -6.78 -1.44 9.96
N VAL A 127 -6.97 -1.92 11.19
CA VAL A 127 -7.60 -1.12 12.27
C VAL A 127 -6.78 0.14 12.57
N ILE A 128 -5.46 0.02 12.61
CA ILE A 128 -4.56 1.17 12.80
C ILE A 128 -4.73 2.16 11.65
N ALA A 129 -4.68 1.69 10.41
CA ALA A 129 -4.84 2.52 9.22
C ALA A 129 -6.20 3.25 9.21
N GLU A 130 -7.29 2.55 9.52
CA GLU A 130 -8.62 3.13 9.56
C GLU A 130 -8.71 4.29 10.53
N ARG A 131 -8.11 4.14 11.72
CA ARG A 131 -8.05 5.18 12.76
C ARG A 131 -7.16 6.35 12.33
N GLN A 132 -5.93 6.08 11.88
CA GLN A 132 -4.97 7.12 11.53
C GLN A 132 -5.45 7.97 10.34
N LEU A 133 -6.20 7.37 9.41
CA LEU A 133 -6.77 8.06 8.26
C LEU A 133 -7.92 9.02 8.63
N GLU A 134 -8.46 8.96 9.85
CA GLU A 134 -9.42 9.96 10.35
C GLU A 134 -8.76 11.19 10.97
N GLU A 135 -7.44 11.17 11.21
CA GLU A 135 -6.73 12.36 11.71
C GLU A 135 -6.86 13.52 10.70
N PRO A 136 -7.24 14.74 11.12
CA PRO A 136 -7.66 15.80 10.19
C PRO A 136 -6.65 16.15 9.10
N VAL A 137 -5.35 16.08 9.40
CA VAL A 137 -4.28 16.36 8.43
C VAL A 137 -4.23 15.28 7.35
N VAL A 138 -4.33 14.01 7.76
CA VAL A 138 -4.27 12.86 6.86
C VAL A 138 -5.58 12.70 6.09
N ASN A 139 -6.73 12.93 6.73
CA ASN A 139 -8.04 12.76 6.11
C ASN A 139 -8.25 13.70 4.93
N LYS A 140 -7.68 14.92 4.98
CA LYS A 140 -7.75 15.89 3.87
C LYS A 140 -7.09 15.39 2.59
N LEU A 141 -6.08 14.52 2.69
CA LEU A 141 -5.35 13.98 1.54
C LEU A 141 -6.22 13.10 0.63
N LYS A 142 -7.37 12.60 1.11
CA LYS A 142 -8.32 11.86 0.26
C LYS A 142 -8.89 12.69 -0.89
N ASN A 143 -8.81 14.02 -0.78
CA ASN A 143 -9.28 14.97 -1.79
C ASN A 143 -8.12 15.65 -2.53
N ASP A 144 -6.88 15.17 -2.38
CA ASP A 144 -5.73 15.73 -3.06
C ASP A 144 -5.88 15.62 -4.58
N ASP A 145 -5.54 16.68 -5.31
CA ASP A 145 -5.67 16.76 -6.78
C ASP A 145 -4.96 15.58 -7.48
N PHE A 146 -3.86 15.08 -6.92
CA PHE A 146 -3.17 13.90 -7.41
C PHE A 146 -4.11 12.69 -7.54
N LEU A 147 -4.96 12.46 -6.53
CA LEU A 147 -5.90 11.35 -6.50
C LEU A 147 -7.14 11.60 -7.34
N MET A 148 -7.58 12.86 -7.47
CA MET A 148 -8.86 13.21 -8.09
C MET A 148 -8.77 13.39 -9.61
N ILE A 149 -7.66 13.90 -10.13
CA ILE A 149 -7.54 14.25 -11.55
C ILE A 149 -7.08 13.02 -12.33
N ASN A 150 -7.93 12.50 -13.22
CA ASN A 150 -7.47 11.58 -14.26
C ASN A 150 -6.73 12.41 -15.31
N LYS A 151 -5.44 12.15 -15.54
CA LYS A 151 -4.74 12.79 -16.66
C LYS A 151 -5.34 12.18 -17.93
N ALA A 152 -5.93 13.05 -18.76
CA ALA A 152 -6.52 12.70 -20.04
C ALA A 152 -5.48 12.20 -21.04
#